data_AF-A0A2E4CGM2-F1
#
_entry.id   AF-A0A2E4CGM2-F1
#
_cell.length_a   1.000
_cell.length_b   1.000
_cell.length_c   1.000
_cell.angle_alpha   90.00
_cell.angle_beta   90.00
_cell.angle_gamma   90.00
#
_symmetry.space_group_name_H-M   'P 1'
#
loop_
_entity.id
_entity.type
_entity.pdbx_description
1 polymer ?
#
loop_
_entity_poly.entity_id
_entity_poly.type
_entity_poly.pdbx_seq_one_letter_code
_entity_poly.pdbx_strand_id
1 'polypeptide(L)'
;MEILDTISRIVHVGTAIVLVGGSVFTLMVLMPAAKNLSDEPHSQLADAITGRWKRFVHIGVLLFIVSGGYNYYRALANHQGDALYHALLGLKMLLALGVFFLAAALVGRSKKLEPIRRARGTWLKILVVLAAVIVAISGYIKVRGIPTPAPIASQGGMLEEG
;
A
#
# COMPACT_ATOMS: atom_id res chain seq x y z
N MET A 1 -9.19 23.55 -1.30
CA MET A 1 -9.34 22.08 -1.50
C MET A 1 -8.06 21.45 -2.06
N GLU A 2 -7.39 22.05 -3.06
CA GLU A 2 -6.18 21.48 -3.68
C GLU A 2 -5.00 21.23 -2.73
N ILE A 3 -4.79 22.11 -1.75
CA ILE A 3 -3.75 21.93 -0.72
C ILE A 3 -3.99 20.65 0.08
N LEU A 4 -5.24 20.39 0.48
CA LEU A 4 -5.60 19.20 1.25
C LEU A 4 -5.42 17.93 0.41
N ASP A 5 -5.83 17.95 -0.86
CA ASP A 5 -5.63 16.85 -1.80
C ASP A 5 -4.14 16.52 -1.97
N THR A 6 -3.31 17.55 -2.07
CA THR A 6 -1.86 17.43 -2.23
C THR A 6 -1.21 16.89 -0.96
N ILE A 7 -1.55 17.44 0.22
CA ILE A 7 -1.04 16.96 1.51
C ILE A 7 -1.44 15.50 1.74
N SER A 8 -2.71 15.14 1.53
CA SER A 8 -3.18 13.76 1.68
C SER A 8 -2.39 12.80 0.79
N ARG A 9 -2.13 13.18 -0.47
CA ARG A 9 -1.35 12.36 -1.40
C ARG A 9 0.11 12.24 -0.96
N ILE A 10 0.74 13.34 -0.52
CA ILE A 10 2.12 13.34 0.01
C ILE A 10 2.20 12.44 1.24
N VAL A 11 1.28 12.56 2.18
CA VAL A 11 1.23 11.73 3.39
C VAL A 11 1.07 10.26 3.01
N HIS A 12 0.16 9.93 2.09
CA HIS A 12 -0.07 8.55 1.66
C HIS A 12 1.19 7.93 1.03
N VAL A 13 1.80 8.63 0.08
CA VAL A 13 2.99 8.14 -0.63
C VAL A 13 4.22 8.13 0.29
N GLY A 14 4.41 9.16 1.11
CA GLY A 14 5.48 9.23 2.09
C GLY A 14 5.40 8.11 3.12
N THR A 15 4.19 7.78 3.59
CA THR A 15 3.95 6.63 4.47
C THR A 15 4.36 5.31 3.80
N ALA A 16 4.04 5.15 2.51
CA ALA A 16 4.47 3.98 1.73
C ALA A 16 5.99 3.90 1.61
N ILE A 17 6.67 5.01 1.32
CA ILE A 17 8.13 5.05 1.23
C ILE A 17 8.76 4.58 2.54
N VAL A 18 8.30 5.10 3.68
CA VAL A 18 8.85 4.74 5.00
C VAL A 18 8.59 3.26 5.33
N LEU A 19 7.33 2.80 5.22
CA LEU A 19 6.98 1.45 5.66
C LEU A 19 7.49 0.35 4.71
N VAL A 20 7.33 0.55 3.39
CA VAL A 20 7.83 -0.41 2.40
C VAL A 20 9.35 -0.36 2.35
N GLY A 21 9.95 0.83 2.32
CA GLY A 21 11.41 1.00 2.32
C GLY A 21 12.06 0.42 3.56
N GLY A 22 11.51 0.67 4.76
CA GLY A 22 11.99 0.06 6.00
C GLY A 22 11.86 -1.46 6.01
N SER A 23 10.81 -2.02 5.40
CA SER A 23 10.63 -3.47 5.25
C SER A 23 11.65 -4.08 4.29
N VAL A 24 11.92 -3.42 3.15
CA VAL A 24 12.94 -3.83 2.18
C VAL A 24 14.33 -3.77 2.81
N PHE A 25 14.68 -2.66 3.48
CA PHE A 25 15.93 -2.52 4.20
C PHE A 25 16.10 -3.61 5.25
N THR A 26 15.05 -3.86 6.03
CA THR A 26 15.05 -4.92 7.05
C THR A 26 15.38 -6.27 6.43
N LEU A 27 14.72 -6.60 5.31
CA LEU A 27 14.83 -7.89 4.65
C LEU A 27 16.19 -8.10 3.97
N MET A 28 16.67 -7.09 3.25
CA MET A 28 17.80 -7.23 2.34
C MET A 28 19.14 -6.80 2.94
N VAL A 29 19.12 -5.93 3.95
CA VAL A 29 20.33 -5.34 4.51
C VAL A 29 20.49 -5.74 5.98
N LEU A 30 19.53 -5.36 6.81
CA LEU A 30 19.64 -5.56 8.26
C LEU A 30 19.67 -7.05 8.65
N MET A 31 18.71 -7.84 8.16
CA MET A 31 18.62 -9.26 8.53
C MET A 31 19.86 -10.06 8.10
N PRO A 32 20.39 -9.92 6.86
CA PRO A 32 21.64 -10.56 6.49
C PRO A 32 22.83 -10.11 7.32
N ALA A 33 22.97 -8.81 7.58
CA ALA A 33 24.07 -8.28 8.38
C ALA A 33 24.02 -8.76 9.84
N ALA A 34 22.83 -8.85 10.42
CA ALA A 34 22.62 -9.28 11.80
C ALA A 34 23.02 -10.75 12.03
N LYS A 35 23.03 -11.61 11.00
CA LYS A 35 23.47 -13.02 11.13
C LYS A 35 24.92 -13.19 11.57
N ASN A 36 25.74 -12.15 11.44
CA ASN A 36 27.14 -12.17 11.86
C ASN A 36 27.32 -11.86 13.35
N LEU A 37 26.24 -11.52 14.07
CA LEU A 37 26.27 -11.26 15.51
C LEU A 37 26.14 -12.56 16.30
N SER A 38 26.75 -12.61 17.47
CA SER A 38 26.45 -13.65 18.47
C SER A 38 25.02 -13.50 19.01
N ASP A 39 24.50 -14.57 19.62
CA ASP A 39 23.08 -14.69 20.00
C ASP A 39 22.57 -13.55 20.89
N GLU A 40 23.35 -13.16 21.90
CA GLU A 40 22.94 -12.11 22.84
C GLU A 40 22.85 -10.73 22.17
N PRO A 41 23.90 -10.17 21.52
CA PRO A 41 23.79 -8.93 20.74
C PRO A 41 22.73 -8.98 19.65
N HIS A 42 22.55 -10.13 19.00
CA HIS A 42 21.51 -10.32 17.99
C HIS A 42 20.11 -10.13 18.57
N SER A 43 19.82 -10.75 19.72
CA SER A 43 18.54 -10.63 20.42
C SER A 43 18.26 -9.20 20.89
N GLN A 44 19.26 -8.55 21.51
CA GLN A 44 19.15 -7.17 22.00
C GLN A 44 18.85 -6.19 20.85
N LEU A 45 19.54 -6.35 19.72
CA LEU A 45 19.29 -5.54 18.53
C LEU A 45 17.88 -5.76 17.97
N ALA A 46 17.44 -7.02 17.87
CA ALA A 46 16.11 -7.37 17.37
C ALA A 46 15.00 -6.74 18.22
N ASP A 47 15.12 -6.79 19.55
CA ASP A 47 14.16 -6.21 20.49
C ASP A 47 14.16 -4.67 20.41
N ALA A 48 15.35 -4.06 20.38
CA ALA A 48 15.51 -2.62 20.25
C ALA A 48 14.87 -2.07 18.96
N ILE A 49 15.07 -2.76 17.84
CA ILE A 49 14.49 -2.39 16.55
C ILE A 49 12.98 -2.62 16.56
N THR A 50 12.51 -3.79 16.97
CA THR A 50 11.08 -4.12 16.98
C THR A 50 10.28 -3.18 17.89
N GLY A 51 10.86 -2.83 19.05
CA GLY A 51 10.27 -1.88 20.00
C GLY A 51 10.05 -0.47 19.43
N ARG A 52 10.93 -0.02 18.53
CA ARG A 52 10.82 1.26 17.82
C ARG A 52 9.93 1.14 16.59
N TRP A 53 10.19 0.13 15.75
CA TRP A 53 9.53 -0.10 14.48
C TRP A 53 8.02 -0.28 14.62
N LYS A 54 7.55 -0.93 15.69
CA LYS A 54 6.11 -1.09 15.93
C LYS A 54 5.37 0.25 15.92
N ARG A 55 5.96 1.34 16.43
CA ARG A 55 5.30 2.66 16.45
C ARG A 55 5.08 3.18 15.03
N PHE A 56 6.11 3.09 14.20
CA PHE A 56 6.03 3.45 12.78
C PHE A 56 4.99 2.62 12.04
N VAL A 57 4.93 1.30 12.29
CA VAL A 57 3.92 0.43 11.68
C VAL A 57 2.51 0.85 12.06
N HIS A 58 2.19 1.02 13.34
CA HIS A 58 0.82 1.36 13.76
C HIS A 58 0.41 2.76 13.29
N ILE A 59 1.29 3.75 13.41
CA ILE A 59 1.03 5.11 12.93
C ILE A 59 0.88 5.12 11.41
N GLY A 60 1.75 4.43 10.69
CA GLY A 60 1.70 4.37 9.23
C GLY A 60 0.46 3.63 8.71
N VAL A 61 0.02 2.54 9.36
CA VAL A 61 -1.26 1.90 9.01
C VAL A 61 -2.43 2.87 9.18
N LEU A 62 -2.46 3.63 10.29
CA LEU A 62 -3.49 4.66 10.49
C LEU A 62 -3.44 5.73 9.40
N LEU A 63 -2.26 6.28 9.12
CA LEU A 63 -2.07 7.27 8.06
C LEU A 63 -2.49 6.75 6.70
N PHE A 64 -2.19 5.49 6.39
CA PHE A 64 -2.61 4.84 5.14
C PHE A 64 -4.12 4.74 5.01
N ILE A 65 -4.81 4.31 6.07
CA ILE A 65 -6.27 4.16 6.04
C ILE A 65 -6.93 5.52 5.84
N VAL A 66 -6.52 6.53 6.63
CA VAL A 66 -7.12 7.87 6.56
C VAL A 66 -6.84 8.54 5.22
N SER A 67 -5.56 8.62 4.81
CA SER A 67 -5.19 9.26 3.54
C SER A 67 -5.66 8.46 2.33
N GLY A 68 -5.64 7.13 2.39
CA GLY A 68 -6.12 6.25 1.33
C GLY A 68 -7.63 6.36 1.12
N GLY A 69 -8.40 6.38 2.21
CA GLY A 69 -9.84 6.62 2.17
C GLY A 69 -10.19 7.99 1.60
N TYR A 70 -9.49 9.05 2.03
CA TYR A 70 -9.67 10.39 1.47
C TYR A 70 -9.35 10.43 -0.03
N ASN A 71 -8.19 9.92 -0.44
CA ASN A 71 -7.77 9.92 -1.85
C ASN A 71 -8.73 9.09 -2.73
N TYR A 72 -9.27 7.99 -2.21
CA TYR A 72 -10.29 7.20 -2.89
C TYR A 72 -11.58 7.99 -3.09
N TYR A 73 -12.13 8.58 -2.02
CA TYR A 73 -13.37 9.35 -2.09
C TYR A 73 -13.28 10.47 -3.12
N ARG A 74 -12.16 11.20 -3.15
CA ARG A 74 -11.91 12.28 -4.12
C ARG A 74 -11.82 11.79 -5.57
N ALA A 75 -11.34 10.57 -5.78
CA ALA A 75 -11.17 10.00 -7.12
C ALA A 75 -12.45 9.34 -7.68
N LEU A 76 -13.42 9.02 -6.83
CA LEU A 76 -14.62 8.24 -7.17
C LEU A 76 -15.47 8.90 -8.26
N ALA A 77 -15.70 10.21 -8.15
CA ALA A 77 -16.52 10.95 -9.12
C ALA A 77 -15.92 10.95 -10.54
N ASN A 78 -14.59 10.83 -10.65
CA ASN A 78 -13.89 10.92 -11.92
C ASN A 78 -13.82 9.60 -12.70
N HIS A 79 -14.26 8.49 -12.10
CA HIS A 79 -14.14 7.14 -12.69
C HIS A 79 -15.50 6.45 -12.79
N GLN A 80 -16.60 7.20 -12.92
CA GLN A 80 -17.92 6.60 -13.10
C GLN A 80 -17.97 5.76 -14.38
N GLY A 81 -18.47 4.53 -14.27
CA GLY A 81 -18.55 3.58 -15.39
C GLY A 81 -17.22 2.87 -15.71
N ASP A 82 -16.15 3.12 -14.96
CA ASP A 82 -14.83 2.53 -15.22
C ASP A 82 -14.62 1.23 -14.43
N ALA A 83 -15.17 0.13 -14.97
CA ALA A 83 -15.14 -1.19 -14.31
C ALA A 83 -13.71 -1.67 -14.00
N LEU A 84 -12.76 -1.46 -14.92
CA LEU A 84 -11.38 -1.90 -14.73
C LEU A 84 -10.68 -1.10 -13.63
N TYR A 85 -10.90 0.22 -13.57
CA TYR A 85 -10.42 1.04 -12.46
C TYR A 85 -10.93 0.51 -11.12
N HIS A 86 -12.24 0.27 -11.00
CA HIS A 86 -12.83 -0.22 -9.76
C HIS A 86 -12.32 -1.61 -9.36
N ALA A 87 -12.16 -2.52 -10.32
CA ALA A 87 -11.61 -3.86 -10.06
C ALA A 87 -10.17 -3.79 -9.52
N LEU A 88 -9.29 -3.07 -10.21
CA LEU A 88 -7.89 -2.93 -9.80
C LEU A 88 -7.74 -2.15 -8.49
N LEU A 89 -8.55 -1.11 -8.28
CA LEU A 89 -8.59 -0.36 -7.05
C LEU A 89 -9.12 -1.19 -5.88
N GLY A 90 -10.17 -2.00 -6.08
CA GLY A 90 -10.65 -2.91 -5.06
C GLY A 90 -9.58 -3.94 -4.68
N LEU A 91 -8.94 -4.55 -5.68
CA LEU A 91 -7.86 -5.50 -5.48
C LEU A 91 -6.71 -4.90 -4.67
N LYS A 92 -6.21 -3.70 -5.04
CA LYS A 92 -5.10 -3.09 -4.30
C LYS A 92 -5.47 -2.80 -2.84
N MET A 93 -6.73 -2.46 -2.56
CA MET A 93 -7.19 -2.19 -1.19
C MET A 93 -7.22 -3.48 -0.36
N LEU A 94 -7.68 -4.60 -0.94
CA LEU A 94 -7.61 -5.92 -0.28
C LEU A 94 -6.17 -6.34 0.01
N LEU A 95 -5.28 -6.17 -0.97
CA LEU A 95 -3.85 -6.45 -0.80
C LEU A 95 -3.25 -5.57 0.30
N ALA A 96 -3.62 -4.28 0.35
CA ALA A 96 -3.15 -3.35 1.38
C ALA A 96 -3.58 -3.77 2.78
N LEU A 97 -4.83 -4.22 2.96
CA LEU A 97 -5.29 -4.77 4.24
C LEU A 97 -4.47 -6.00 4.66
N GLY A 98 -4.16 -6.90 3.70
CA GLY A 98 -3.27 -8.02 3.94
C GLY A 98 -1.86 -7.59 4.38
N VAL A 99 -1.28 -6.58 3.72
CA VAL A 99 0.02 -6.00 4.10
C VAL A 99 -0.03 -5.37 5.49
N PHE A 100 -1.08 -4.62 5.83
CA PHE A 100 -1.23 -4.00 7.16
C PHE A 100 -1.34 -5.06 8.25
N PHE A 101 -2.12 -6.11 8.00
CA PHE A 101 -2.21 -7.26 8.91
C PHE A 101 -0.84 -7.91 9.13
N LEU A 102 -0.11 -8.23 8.06
CA LEU A 102 1.22 -8.84 8.16
C LEU A 102 2.21 -7.93 8.89
N ALA A 103 2.22 -6.63 8.58
CA ALA A 103 3.07 -5.66 9.25
C ALA A 103 2.79 -5.63 10.77
N ALA A 104 1.52 -5.55 11.16
CA ALA A 104 1.11 -5.57 12.56
C ALA A 104 1.44 -6.91 13.25
N ALA A 105 1.24 -8.03 12.57
CA ALA A 105 1.54 -9.37 13.09
C ALA A 105 3.04 -9.58 13.36
N LEU A 106 3.89 -9.06 12.46
CA LEU A 106 5.35 -9.14 12.55
C LEU A 106 5.93 -8.34 13.73
N VAL A 107 5.30 -7.23 14.11
CA VAL A 107 5.74 -6.36 15.23
C VAL A 107 4.93 -6.55 16.52
N GLY A 108 3.90 -7.39 16.48
CA GLY A 108 2.99 -7.65 17.60
C GLY A 108 3.54 -8.65 18.62
N ARG A 109 2.82 -8.78 19.75
CA ARG A 109 3.17 -9.68 20.86
C ARG A 109 2.19 -10.83 21.08
N SER A 110 1.18 -10.97 20.23
CA SER A 110 0.14 -11.99 20.39
C SER A 110 0.71 -13.39 20.17
N LYS A 111 0.51 -14.30 21.13
CA LYS A 111 0.93 -15.71 21.03
C LYS A 111 0.33 -16.41 19.80
N LYS A 112 -0.91 -16.08 19.43
CA LYS A 112 -1.59 -16.64 18.24
C LYS A 112 -0.86 -16.35 16.92
N LEU A 113 -0.08 -15.27 16.86
CA LEU A 113 0.66 -14.85 15.67
C LEU A 113 2.16 -15.14 15.77
N GLU A 114 2.59 -15.89 16.78
CA GLU A 114 3.99 -16.29 16.94
C GLU A 114 4.57 -17.08 15.76
N PRO A 115 3.82 -18.01 15.10
CA PRO A 115 4.33 -18.69 13.92
C PRO A 115 4.77 -17.75 12.79
N ILE A 116 4.08 -16.62 12.61
CA ILE A 116 4.45 -15.58 11.62
C ILE A 116 5.79 -14.95 11.98
N ARG A 117 6.04 -14.67 13.26
CA ARG A 117 7.30 -14.07 13.72
C ARG A 117 8.47 -15.05 13.69
N ARG A 118 8.23 -16.33 13.97
CA ARG A 118 9.26 -17.39 13.83
C ARG A 118 9.72 -17.52 12.37
N ALA A 119 8.80 -17.41 11.42
CA ALA A 119 9.10 -17.39 9.99
C ALA A 119 9.24 -15.96 9.41
N ARG A 120 9.69 -14.99 10.21
CA ARG A 120 9.73 -13.55 9.86
C ARG A 120 10.33 -13.28 8.49
N GLY A 121 11.44 -13.93 8.14
CA GLY A 121 12.09 -13.73 6.84
C GLY A 121 11.17 -14.03 5.66
N THR A 122 10.40 -15.12 5.73
CA THR A 122 9.43 -15.51 4.69
C THR A 122 8.27 -14.54 4.63
N TRP A 123 7.66 -14.21 5.77
CA TRP A 123 6.52 -13.30 5.81
C TRP A 123 6.88 -11.86 5.41
N LEU A 124 8.09 -11.42 5.72
CA LEU A 124 8.59 -10.12 5.29
C LEU A 124 8.83 -10.09 3.77
N LYS A 125 9.34 -11.18 3.16
CA LYS A 125 9.41 -11.31 1.69
C LYS A 125 8.02 -11.21 1.05
N ILE A 126 7.05 -11.95 1.57
CA ILE A 126 5.67 -11.91 1.08
C ILE A 126 5.12 -10.48 1.19
N LEU A 127 5.30 -9.82 2.33
CA LEU A 127 4.89 -8.43 2.53
C LEU A 127 5.49 -7.49 1.48
N VAL A 128 6.80 -7.59 1.23
CA VAL A 128 7.50 -6.77 0.23
C VAL A 128 6.97 -7.02 -1.18
N VAL A 129 6.73 -8.28 -1.55
CA VAL A 129 6.15 -8.64 -2.86
C VAL A 129 4.74 -8.07 -3.01
N LEU A 130 3.87 -8.23 -2.00
CA LEU A 130 2.52 -7.67 -2.02
C LEU A 130 2.55 -6.13 -2.13
N ALA A 131 3.45 -5.48 -1.41
CA ALA A 131 3.65 -4.03 -1.51
C ALA A 131 4.09 -3.61 -2.92
N ALA A 132 5.00 -4.35 -3.55
CA ALA A 132 5.44 -4.09 -4.92
C ALA A 132 4.27 -4.23 -5.92
N VAL A 133 3.41 -5.25 -5.77
CA VAL A 133 2.20 -5.41 -6.60
C VAL A 133 1.24 -4.24 -6.41
N ILE A 134 1.02 -3.76 -5.18
CA ILE A 134 0.17 -2.58 -4.92
C ILE A 134 0.73 -1.33 -5.60
N VAL A 135 2.05 -1.14 -5.58
CA VAL A 135 2.72 -0.03 -6.27
C VAL A 135 2.56 -0.16 -7.78
N ALA A 136 2.72 -1.36 -8.34
CA ALA A 136 2.53 -1.61 -9.77
C ALA A 136 1.09 -1.30 -10.22
N ILE A 137 0.08 -1.75 -9.48
CA ILE A 137 -1.33 -1.42 -9.75
C ILE A 137 -1.56 0.10 -9.68
N SER A 138 -1.00 0.76 -8.65
CA SER A 138 -1.14 2.20 -8.47
C SER A 138 -0.49 2.99 -9.61
N GLY A 139 0.68 2.55 -10.07
CA GLY A 139 1.37 3.11 -11.23
C GLY A 139 0.58 2.93 -12.52
N TYR A 140 0.09 1.71 -12.77
CA TYR A 140 -0.73 1.42 -13.94
C TYR A 140 -2.00 2.28 -14.00
N ILE A 141 -2.79 2.33 -12.91
CA ILE A 141 -3.99 3.17 -12.83
C ILE A 141 -3.65 4.64 -13.09
N LYS A 142 -2.52 5.12 -12.54
CA LYS A 142 -2.11 6.51 -12.71
C LYS A 142 -1.72 6.85 -14.14
N VAL A 143 -1.03 5.95 -14.84
CA VAL A 143 -0.59 6.12 -16.23
C VAL A 143 -1.77 5.99 -17.20
N ARG A 144 -2.68 5.03 -16.95
CA ARG A 144 -3.89 4.83 -17.77
C ARG A 144 -4.78 6.09 -17.80
N GLY A 145 -4.90 6.79 -16.67
CA GLY A 145 -5.74 7.98 -16.56
C GLY A 145 -7.24 7.67 -16.57
N ILE A 146 -8.04 8.71 -16.76
CA ILE A 146 -9.51 8.64 -16.83
C ILE A 146 -9.90 8.35 -18.29
N PRO A 147 -10.70 7.30 -18.57
CA PRO A 147 -11.18 7.06 -19.92
C PRO A 147 -12.01 8.24 -20.45
N THR A 148 -11.74 8.69 -21.67
CA THR A 148 -12.62 9.65 -22.36
C THR A 148 -13.95 8.97 -22.68
N PRO A 149 -15.10 9.57 -22.33
CA PRO A 149 -16.40 9.05 -22.74
C PRO A 149 -16.46 8.88 -24.26
N ALA A 150 -17.11 7.83 -24.74
CA ALA A 150 -17.34 7.66 -26.17
C ALA A 150 -18.09 8.89 -26.74
N PRO A 151 -17.73 9.41 -27.92
CA PRO A 151 -18.46 10.49 -28.55
C PRO A 151 -19.93 10.09 -28.67
N ILE A 152 -20.84 10.95 -28.22
CA ILE A 152 -22.28 10.75 -28.45
C ILE A 152 -22.47 10.78 -29.97
N ALA A 153 -22.85 9.66 -30.56
CA ALA A 153 -23.19 9.61 -31.98
C ALA A 153 -24.27 10.66 -32.24
N SER A 154 -23.95 11.67 -33.06
CA SER A 154 -24.88 12.73 -33.41
C SER A 154 -26.09 12.09 -34.12
N GLN A 155 -27.23 12.07 -33.45
CA GLN A 155 -28.53 11.86 -34.11
C GLN A 155 -28.89 13.13 -34.91
N GLY A 156 -28.14 13.39 -35.98
CA GLY A 156 -28.35 14.52 -36.87
C GLY A 156 -28.19 14.06 -38.31
N GLY A 157 -29.28 13.57 -38.90
CA GLY A 157 -29.28 13.12 -40.29
C GLY A 157 -30.55 12.35 -40.66
N MET A 158 -31.73 12.87 -40.33
CA MET A 158 -32.98 12.35 -40.87
C MET A 158 -34.08 13.40 -40.80
N LEU A 159 -33.87 14.54 -41.46
CA LEU A 159 -34.93 15.42 -41.97
C LEU A 159 -34.31 16.12 -43.19
N GLU A 160 -35.13 16.36 -44.23
CA GLU A 160 -34.80 16.95 -45.54
C GLU A 160 -34.51 15.91 -46.64
N GLU A 161 -35.55 15.25 -47.15
CA GLU A 161 -35.89 15.32 -48.58
C GLU A 161 -37.43 15.28 -48.71
N GLY A 162 -37.99 16.42 -49.15
CA GLY A 162 -39.37 16.62 -49.53
C GLY A 162 -39.43 17.41 -50.82
#